data_AF-A0A0M0JH96-F1
#
_entry.id   AF-A0A0M0JH96-F1
#
_cell.length_a   1.000
_cell.length_b   1.000
_cell.length_c   1.000
_cell.angle_alpha   90.00
_cell.angle_beta   90.00
_cell.angle_gamma   90.00
#
_symmetry.space_group_name_H-M   'P 1'
#
loop_
_entity.id
_entity.type
_entity.pdbx_description
1 polymer ?
#
loop_
_entity_poly.entity_id
_entity_poly.type
_entity_poly.pdbx_seq_one_letter_code
_entity_poly.pdbx_strand_id
1 'polypeptide(L)'
;MELDVGKETTKETTKKGNGCSITVAVAAAIAAIVVIAIALGVGLGLGLKDASLSPAPAVIVQASFTAAGDVSDYTPSVQTALLSALAAAAGFSSTPAGARMTIVSQSVLITASFPVMNPVMRNNARAALAANVGSQATLQAFLTAEMGAAAPTVQSAIEVTIAGTFGVAESSPPPPPPPPPAPPANTGPFEASVCQRLPIAGRWMDNFGTSFVINGTMWLQLASWGSSMYRVTQFTSTYAIMQNPANDAYNPSLWTKAEFHNLPGGSVGMCMTVYNAATEAAALAANTATVYNTSNPTSGCNGFGHTVMTRYTNPLAGSWTSNWGTAFTISDNVWHESSSWGSSTYTILGYTPTYLIVQNPSTDAYNPSLWSKIEFHNRVASVGFRYCTTVYDAATWAAAYSTATTTIYNTSNAAAGCNGFGHTIATANVEGR
;
A
#
# COMPACT_ATOMS: atom_id res chain seq x y z
N MET A 1 -32.03 11.59 -66.33
CA MET A 1 -32.32 12.84 -65.60
C MET A 1 -31.42 12.86 -64.37
N GLU A 2 -30.21 13.42 -64.48
CA GLU A 2 -29.87 14.85 -64.73
C GLU A 2 -30.06 15.70 -63.47
N LEU A 3 -29.12 16.58 -63.10
CA LEU A 3 -27.78 16.84 -63.67
C LEU A 3 -26.87 17.40 -62.56
N ASP A 4 -25.56 17.26 -62.74
CA ASP A 4 -24.51 17.91 -61.92
C ASP A 4 -23.98 19.17 -62.64
N VAL A 5 -22.97 19.83 -62.05
CA VAL A 5 -22.18 20.98 -62.54
C VAL A 5 -22.75 22.37 -62.21
N GLY A 6 -21.94 23.17 -61.50
CA GLY A 6 -22.21 24.60 -61.21
C GLY A 6 -21.27 25.22 -60.17
N LYS A 7 -20.00 25.47 -60.54
CA LYS A 7 -18.95 25.95 -59.62
C LYS A 7 -18.29 27.25 -60.13
N GLU A 8 -17.92 28.13 -59.19
CA GLU A 8 -16.76 29.06 -59.16
C GLU A 8 -17.05 30.55 -58.82
N THR A 9 -16.23 31.09 -57.90
CA THR A 9 -15.62 32.46 -57.77
C THR A 9 -16.44 33.72 -58.10
N THR A 10 -16.39 34.87 -57.41
CA THR A 10 -15.28 35.59 -56.68
C THR A 10 -15.92 36.77 -55.87
N LYS A 11 -15.29 37.67 -55.07
CA LYS A 11 -13.89 37.91 -54.67
C LYS A 11 -13.75 38.61 -53.27
N GLU A 12 -12.68 38.22 -52.55
CA GLU A 12 -11.83 38.97 -51.57
C GLU A 12 -12.04 40.49 -51.34
N THR A 13 -12.02 40.93 -50.07
CA THR A 13 -11.42 42.22 -49.65
C THR A 13 -10.87 42.15 -48.22
N THR A 14 -9.66 42.68 -48.01
CA THR A 14 -8.87 42.50 -46.78
C THR A 14 -8.69 43.81 -46.01
N LYS A 15 -8.68 43.78 -44.67
CA LYS A 15 -7.86 44.73 -43.90
C LYS A 15 -7.40 44.17 -42.54
N LYS A 16 -6.28 44.73 -42.08
CA LYS A 16 -5.41 44.24 -40.99
C LYS A 16 -4.77 45.48 -40.34
N GLY A 17 -4.61 45.52 -39.02
CA GLY A 17 -3.76 46.55 -38.41
C GLY A 17 -3.94 46.80 -36.90
N ASN A 18 -2.87 46.49 -36.16
CA ASN A 18 -2.32 47.22 -35.01
C ASN A 18 -3.16 47.35 -33.72
N GLY A 19 -2.55 46.95 -32.60
CA GLY A 19 -2.97 47.32 -31.24
C GLY A 19 -2.13 48.48 -30.67
N CYS A 20 -2.27 48.73 -29.37
CA CYS A 20 -1.45 49.69 -28.63
C CYS A 20 -1.14 49.14 -27.23
N SER A 21 0.00 49.53 -26.65
CA SER A 21 0.43 49.18 -25.30
C SER A 21 0.76 50.46 -24.54
N ILE A 22 0.33 50.56 -23.28
CA ILE A 22 0.80 51.58 -22.34
C ILE A 22 1.13 50.91 -21.01
N THR A 23 2.40 51.03 -20.63
CA THR A 23 2.97 50.62 -19.35
C THR A 23 2.70 51.64 -18.24
N VAL A 24 2.50 51.18 -17.01
CA VAL A 24 2.87 51.93 -15.79
C VAL A 24 3.62 51.00 -14.83
N ALA A 25 4.54 51.61 -14.07
CA ALA A 25 5.43 50.99 -13.08
C ALA A 25 4.67 50.35 -11.88
N VAL A 26 5.28 49.69 -10.89
CA VAL A 26 6.41 50.13 -10.04
C VAL A 26 7.28 48.94 -9.60
N ALA A 27 8.57 49.20 -9.37
CA ALA A 27 9.56 48.25 -8.86
C ALA A 27 9.82 48.41 -7.34
N ALA A 28 10.60 47.47 -6.78
CA ALA A 28 11.12 47.43 -5.41
C ALA A 28 10.16 46.97 -4.29
N ALA A 29 10.31 45.70 -3.89
CA ALA A 29 10.09 45.20 -2.51
C ALA A 29 10.81 43.83 -2.35
N ILE A 30 12.14 43.84 -2.24
CA ILE A 30 12.93 42.66 -1.81
C ILE A 30 13.47 42.93 -0.40
N ALA A 31 13.46 41.89 0.42
CA ALA A 31 13.96 41.79 1.81
C ALA A 31 13.11 42.45 2.92
N ALA A 32 13.08 41.75 4.07
CA ALA A 32 12.42 42.07 5.35
C ALA A 32 10.88 42.23 5.28
N ILE A 33 10.06 41.57 6.11
CA ILE A 33 10.26 41.09 7.49
C ILE A 33 9.69 39.67 7.67
N VAL A 34 10.30 38.89 8.56
CA VAL A 34 9.72 37.66 9.15
C VAL A 34 9.41 37.95 10.62
N VAL A 35 8.30 37.38 11.13
CA VAL A 35 7.75 37.56 12.50
C VAL A 35 7.23 38.96 12.85
N ILE A 36 5.91 39.12 12.95
CA ILE A 36 5.17 39.29 14.22
C ILE A 36 3.66 39.07 13.94
N ALA A 37 2.93 38.62 14.96
CA ALA A 37 1.65 37.95 14.80
C ALA A 37 0.40 38.84 14.92
N ILE A 38 -0.71 38.34 14.35
CA ILE A 38 -2.10 38.43 14.84
C ILE A 38 -2.49 39.72 15.60
N ALA A 39 -3.09 40.69 14.90
CA ALA A 39 -4.32 41.38 15.35
C ALA A 39 -4.83 42.39 14.30
N LEU A 40 -5.90 42.01 13.57
CA LEU A 40 -7.06 42.85 13.21
C LEU A 40 -7.84 42.17 12.06
N GLY A 41 -8.98 41.56 12.39
CA GLY A 41 -9.84 40.92 11.39
C GLY A 41 -10.80 41.90 10.74
N VAL A 42 -10.66 42.11 9.43
CA VAL A 42 -11.75 42.60 8.55
C VAL A 42 -11.84 41.65 7.38
N GLY A 43 -12.87 40.80 7.36
CA GLY A 43 -13.03 39.78 6.33
C GLY A 43 -13.77 40.31 5.09
N LEU A 44 -13.18 40.09 3.92
CA LEU A 44 -13.91 40.11 2.63
C LEU A 44 -14.17 38.66 2.21
N GLY A 45 -15.20 38.06 2.80
CA GLY A 45 -15.51 36.64 2.62
C GLY A 45 -16.25 36.35 1.32
N LEU A 46 -15.57 35.75 0.35
CA LEU A 46 -16.23 34.88 -0.63
C LEU A 46 -16.47 33.52 0.03
N GLY A 47 -17.65 33.37 0.62
CA GLY A 47 -17.96 32.25 1.52
C GLY A 47 -18.16 30.91 0.80
N LEU A 48 -17.18 30.02 0.93
CA LEU A 48 -17.42 28.57 0.83
C LEU A 48 -18.11 28.12 2.12
N LYS A 49 -19.42 27.90 2.06
CA LYS A 49 -20.15 27.15 3.10
C LYS A 49 -19.95 25.66 2.91
N ASP A 50 -19.96 24.92 4.02
CA ASP A 50 -19.70 23.49 4.04
C ASP A 50 -20.66 22.67 3.17
N ALA A 51 -20.10 22.01 2.15
CA ALA A 51 -20.67 20.82 1.55
C ALA A 51 -19.78 19.64 1.98
N SER A 52 -20.28 18.78 2.86
CA SER A 52 -19.53 17.66 3.44
C SER A 52 -19.33 16.53 2.42
N LEU A 53 -18.42 16.75 1.48
CA LEU A 53 -18.00 15.77 0.49
C LEU A 53 -17.10 14.70 1.13
N SER A 54 -17.31 13.44 0.75
CA SER A 54 -16.50 12.31 1.22
C SER A 54 -15.01 12.52 0.89
N PRO A 55 -14.07 12.23 1.80
CA PRO A 55 -12.65 12.50 1.57
C PRO A 55 -12.10 11.62 0.43
N ALA A 56 -11.52 12.28 -0.57
CA ALA A 56 -10.72 11.64 -1.61
C ALA A 56 -9.52 10.87 -0.98
N PRO A 57 -8.99 9.84 -1.66
CA PRO A 57 -7.94 8.97 -1.10
C PRO A 57 -6.73 9.78 -0.63
N ALA A 58 -6.43 9.69 0.67
CA ALA A 58 -5.37 10.45 1.32
C ALA A 58 -4.00 10.04 0.77
N VAL A 59 -3.38 10.95 0.03
CA VAL A 59 -2.01 10.85 -0.46
C VAL A 59 -1.07 11.25 0.68
N ILE A 60 0.08 10.58 0.85
CA ILE A 60 0.96 10.84 2.00
C ILE A 60 2.27 11.49 1.55
N VAL A 61 2.59 12.63 2.17
CA VAL A 61 3.95 13.21 2.16
C VAL A 61 4.66 12.71 3.40
N GLN A 62 5.81 12.07 3.25
CA GLN A 62 6.68 11.74 4.39
C GLN A 62 7.90 12.66 4.40
N ALA A 63 8.41 12.95 5.59
CA ALA A 63 9.59 13.77 5.79
C ALA A 63 10.48 13.10 6.85
N SER A 64 11.68 12.70 6.46
CA SER A 64 12.58 11.87 7.25
C SER A 64 13.92 12.56 7.49
N PHE A 65 14.46 12.47 8.70
CA PHE A 65 15.83 12.95 9.02
C PHE A 65 16.39 12.21 10.24
N THR A 66 17.72 12.19 10.39
CA THR A 66 18.36 11.69 11.61
C THR A 66 18.62 12.80 12.62
N ALA A 67 18.61 12.45 13.90
CA ALA A 67 18.88 13.34 15.01
C ALA A 67 19.69 12.64 16.12
N ALA A 68 20.32 13.43 16.99
CA ALA A 68 21.08 12.96 18.14
C ALA A 68 20.19 12.55 19.34
N GLY A 69 20.81 11.95 20.35
CA GLY A 69 20.13 11.38 21.52
C GLY A 69 19.70 9.94 21.30
N ASP A 70 18.94 9.42 22.26
CA ASP A 70 18.30 8.10 22.20
C ASP A 70 16.80 8.22 21.95
N VAL A 71 16.15 7.13 21.51
CA VAL A 71 14.69 7.13 21.23
C VAL A 71 13.86 7.49 22.48
N SER A 72 14.40 7.26 23.68
CA SER A 72 13.81 7.66 24.97
C SER A 72 13.66 9.18 25.15
N ASP A 73 14.51 9.98 24.51
CA ASP A 73 14.54 11.43 24.69
C ASP A 73 13.33 12.09 23.99
N TYR A 74 12.80 11.41 22.97
CA TYR A 74 11.65 11.81 22.17
C TYR A 74 10.34 11.43 22.85
N THR A 75 10.11 12.01 24.03
CA THR A 75 8.87 11.87 24.81
C THR A 75 7.62 12.31 24.01
N PRO A 76 6.39 11.89 24.37
CA PRO A 76 5.18 12.21 23.60
C PRO A 76 4.93 13.71 23.38
N SER A 77 5.34 14.57 24.31
CA SER A 77 5.29 16.03 24.15
C SER A 77 6.27 16.53 23.09
N VAL A 78 7.51 16.02 23.09
CA VAL A 78 8.54 16.32 22.09
C VAL A 78 8.08 15.87 20.70
N GLN A 79 7.53 14.65 20.56
CA GLN A 79 6.97 14.16 19.30
C GLN A 79 5.80 15.02 18.78
N THR A 80 4.91 15.46 19.68
CA THR A 80 3.78 16.33 19.33
C THR A 80 4.27 17.68 18.82
N ALA A 81 5.27 18.28 19.48
CA ALA A 81 5.88 19.53 19.06
C ALA A 81 6.61 19.40 17.72
N LEU A 82 7.43 18.36 17.52
CA LEU A 82 8.09 18.09 16.23
C LEU A 82 7.07 17.95 15.09
N LEU A 83 6.01 17.16 15.28
CA LEU A 83 5.00 16.92 14.24
C LEU A 83 4.23 18.20 13.89
N SER A 84 3.98 19.08 14.86
CA SER A 84 3.37 20.39 14.65
C SER A 84 4.31 21.35 13.91
N ALA A 85 5.58 21.41 14.30
CA ALA A 85 6.59 22.25 13.64
C ALA A 85 6.78 21.82 12.17
N LEU A 86 6.93 20.51 11.91
CA LEU A 86 7.07 19.98 10.56
C LEU A 86 5.80 20.15 9.70
N ALA A 87 4.60 20.19 10.32
CA ALA A 87 3.37 20.56 9.61
C ALA A 87 3.37 22.03 9.18
N ALA A 88 3.83 22.95 10.05
CA ALA A 88 3.99 24.36 9.71
C ALA A 88 5.06 24.56 8.61
N ALA A 89 6.20 23.86 8.67
CA ALA A 89 7.22 23.86 7.63
C ALA A 89 6.70 23.37 6.26
N ALA A 90 5.74 22.44 6.26
CA ALA A 90 5.02 21.97 5.08
C ALA A 90 3.91 22.91 4.58
N GLY A 91 3.69 24.05 5.25
CA GLY A 91 2.71 25.06 4.87
C GLY A 91 1.27 24.75 5.30
N PHE A 92 1.05 23.82 6.23
CA PHE A 92 -0.28 23.60 6.81
C PHE A 92 -0.56 24.62 7.92
N SER A 93 -1.81 25.10 8.01
CA SER A 93 -2.26 26.00 9.08
C SER A 93 -2.46 25.30 10.43
N SER A 94 -2.51 23.98 10.44
CA SER A 94 -2.53 23.11 11.62
C SER A 94 -2.12 21.69 11.22
N THR A 95 -1.75 20.85 12.20
CA THR A 95 -1.36 19.45 11.96
C THR A 95 -2.51 18.66 11.29
N PRO A 96 -2.31 18.08 10.09
CA PRO A 96 -3.36 17.35 9.39
C PRO A 96 -3.91 16.14 10.18
N ALA A 97 -5.22 15.92 10.12
CA ALA A 97 -5.87 14.80 10.78
C ALA A 97 -5.33 13.46 10.25
N GLY A 98 -4.82 12.60 11.16
CA GLY A 98 -4.16 11.34 10.80
C GLY A 98 -2.67 11.47 10.44
N ALA A 99 -2.07 12.66 10.58
CA ALA A 99 -0.62 12.80 10.57
C ALA A 99 0.01 12.00 11.73
N ARG A 100 1.22 11.48 11.52
CA ARG A 100 1.94 10.71 12.54
C ARG A 100 3.45 10.88 12.47
N MET A 101 4.10 10.60 13.59
CA MET A 101 5.54 10.48 13.74
C MET A 101 5.92 9.01 13.94
N THR A 102 7.11 8.61 13.54
CA THR A 102 7.70 7.30 13.83
C THR A 102 9.18 7.50 14.05
N ILE A 103 9.72 6.84 15.08
CA ILE A 103 11.10 7.05 15.55
C ILE A 103 11.75 5.68 15.76
N VAL A 104 12.91 5.43 15.16
CA VAL A 104 13.61 4.14 15.21
C VAL A 104 15.10 4.29 15.49
N SER A 105 15.69 3.28 16.15
CA SER A 105 17.02 3.31 16.76
C SER A 105 18.12 2.70 15.89
N GLN A 106 18.74 3.47 14.99
CA GLN A 106 20.05 3.16 14.39
C GLN A 106 20.89 4.45 14.22
N SER A 107 21.01 5.22 15.31
CA SER A 107 20.95 6.71 15.29
C SER A 107 19.53 7.17 14.96
N VAL A 108 19.01 8.18 15.65
CA VAL A 108 17.55 8.35 15.75
C VAL A 108 16.96 8.87 14.44
N LEU A 109 16.36 7.98 13.66
CA LEU A 109 15.64 8.32 12.43
C LEU A 109 14.20 8.71 12.77
N ILE A 110 13.86 9.96 12.48
CA ILE A 110 12.55 10.56 12.72
C ILE A 110 11.83 10.70 11.39
N THR A 111 10.70 10.01 11.24
CA THR A 111 9.81 10.09 10.08
C THR A 111 8.50 10.77 10.48
N ALA A 112 8.30 12.01 10.04
CA ALA A 112 6.98 12.65 10.04
C ALA A 112 6.19 12.23 8.80
N SER A 113 4.86 12.27 8.85
CA SER A 113 4.01 11.91 7.72
C SER A 113 2.67 12.63 7.76
N PHE A 114 2.32 13.25 6.63
CA PHE A 114 1.16 14.13 6.48
C PHE A 114 0.20 13.59 5.40
N PRO A 115 -1.01 13.13 5.77
CA PRO A 115 -2.05 12.83 4.81
C PRO A 115 -2.61 14.12 4.20
N VAL A 116 -2.75 14.14 2.88
CA VAL A 116 -3.33 15.27 2.13
C VAL A 116 -4.38 14.77 1.15
N MET A 117 -5.46 15.53 1.01
CA MET A 117 -6.67 15.09 0.30
C MET A 117 -6.51 15.01 -1.23
N ASN A 118 -5.45 15.58 -1.82
CA ASN A 118 -5.24 15.55 -3.27
C ASN A 118 -3.76 15.73 -3.70
N PRO A 119 -3.42 15.38 -4.96
CA PRO A 119 -2.07 15.52 -5.52
C PRO A 119 -1.50 16.95 -5.56
N VAL A 120 -2.34 17.99 -5.57
CA VAL A 120 -1.89 19.40 -5.60
C VAL A 120 -1.36 19.80 -4.24
N MET A 121 -2.10 19.52 -3.16
CA MET A 121 -1.63 19.75 -1.79
C MET A 121 -0.36 18.93 -1.48
N ARG A 122 -0.24 17.70 -1.99
CA ARG A 122 1.01 16.92 -1.91
C ARG A 122 2.17 17.66 -2.55
N ASN A 123 2.00 18.13 -3.79
CA ASN A 123 3.06 18.82 -4.53
C ASN A 123 3.48 20.11 -3.81
N ASN A 124 2.52 20.87 -3.29
CA ASN A 124 2.75 22.11 -2.54
C ASN A 124 3.50 21.83 -1.22
N ALA A 125 3.04 20.88 -0.41
CA ALA A 125 3.67 20.52 0.87
C ALA A 125 5.12 20.01 0.68
N ARG A 126 5.36 19.21 -0.37
CA ARG A 126 6.73 18.79 -0.74
C ARG A 126 7.61 19.98 -1.12
N ALA A 127 7.09 20.93 -1.90
CA ALA A 127 7.83 22.13 -2.30
C ALA A 127 8.12 23.06 -1.10
N ALA A 128 7.15 23.21 -0.18
CA ALA A 128 7.31 23.98 1.04
C ALA A 128 8.39 23.38 1.96
N LEU A 129 8.36 22.06 2.23
CA LEU A 129 9.39 21.39 3.02
C LEU A 129 10.79 21.56 2.40
N ALA A 130 10.92 21.37 1.09
CA ALA A 130 12.20 21.53 0.39
C ALA A 130 12.72 22.98 0.43
N ALA A 131 11.84 23.99 0.31
CA ALA A 131 12.22 25.40 0.35
C ALA A 131 12.54 25.90 1.78
N ASN A 132 11.76 25.48 2.77
CA ASN A 132 11.84 26.00 4.15
C ASN A 132 12.91 25.27 4.98
N VAL A 133 12.99 23.94 4.87
CA VAL A 133 13.80 23.07 5.76
C VAL A 133 14.65 22.03 5.01
N GLY A 134 14.85 22.21 3.69
CA GLY A 134 15.56 21.26 2.81
C GLY A 134 17.06 20.99 3.09
N SER A 135 17.63 21.52 4.18
CA SER A 135 19.02 21.30 4.57
C SER A 135 19.13 21.09 6.08
N GLN A 136 20.17 20.40 6.54
CA GLN A 136 20.42 20.18 7.98
C GLN A 136 20.43 21.50 8.77
N ALA A 137 21.08 22.54 8.24
CA ALA A 137 21.19 23.84 8.89
C ALA A 137 19.86 24.59 8.96
N THR A 138 19.05 24.58 7.88
CA THR A 138 17.73 25.23 7.88
C THR A 138 16.71 24.45 8.72
N LEU A 139 16.75 23.12 8.72
CA LEU A 139 15.93 22.32 9.63
C LEU A 139 16.30 22.55 11.10
N GLN A 140 17.59 22.57 11.45
CA GLN A 140 18.04 22.88 12.82
C GLN A 140 17.57 24.28 13.25
N ALA A 141 17.79 25.30 12.42
CA ALA A 141 17.39 26.67 12.72
C ALA A 141 15.86 26.78 12.93
N PHE A 142 15.08 26.13 12.07
CA PHE A 142 13.63 26.10 12.15
C PHE A 142 13.12 25.38 13.42
N LEU A 143 13.60 24.16 13.70
CA LEU A 143 13.20 23.43 14.91
C LEU A 143 13.62 24.19 16.19
N THR A 144 14.77 24.86 16.19
CA THR A 144 15.23 25.68 17.33
C THR A 144 14.36 26.92 17.53
N ALA A 145 13.81 27.50 16.46
CA ALA A 145 12.87 28.62 16.56
C ALA A 145 11.49 28.19 17.08
N GLU A 146 10.96 27.06 16.59
CA GLU A 146 9.62 26.56 16.97
C GLU A 146 9.60 25.86 18.34
N MET A 147 10.69 25.20 18.75
CA MET A 147 10.74 24.37 19.96
C MET A 147 11.71 24.87 21.05
N GLY A 148 12.53 25.88 20.76
CA GLY A 148 13.53 26.41 21.70
C GLY A 148 14.47 25.32 22.23
N ALA A 149 14.64 25.27 23.56
CA ALA A 149 15.52 24.30 24.23
C ALA A 149 15.05 22.83 24.15
N ALA A 150 13.85 22.56 23.62
CA ALA A 150 13.38 21.20 23.37
C ALA A 150 13.68 20.70 21.94
N ALA A 151 14.30 21.53 21.09
CA ALA A 151 14.65 21.14 19.73
C ALA A 151 15.75 20.06 19.71
N PRO A 152 15.58 18.97 18.96
CA PRO A 152 16.62 17.95 18.81
C PRO A 152 17.80 18.49 17.99
N THR A 153 18.99 17.90 18.19
CA THR A 153 20.16 18.19 17.35
C THR A 153 20.08 17.36 16.07
N VAL A 154 19.85 18.03 14.95
CA VAL A 154 19.64 17.45 13.61
C VAL A 154 20.98 16.98 13.03
N GLN A 155 21.02 15.73 12.56
CA GLN A 155 22.23 15.07 12.02
C GLN A 155 22.23 14.90 10.49
N SER A 156 21.08 15.04 9.81
CA SER A 156 20.98 14.99 8.35
C SER A 156 20.20 16.17 7.76
N ALA A 157 20.23 16.32 6.43
CA ALA A 157 19.17 17.05 5.73
C ALA A 157 17.84 16.28 5.81
N ILE A 158 16.72 16.96 5.50
CA ILE A 158 15.41 16.32 5.44
C ILE A 158 15.17 15.69 4.07
N GLU A 159 14.82 14.40 4.05
CA GLU A 159 14.40 13.70 2.84
C GLU A 159 12.87 13.69 2.76
N VAL A 160 12.31 14.18 1.65
CA VAL A 160 10.86 14.31 1.46
C VAL A 160 10.38 13.32 0.40
N THR A 161 9.83 12.20 0.85
CA THR A 161 9.34 11.13 -0.03
C THR A 161 7.81 11.20 -0.21
N ILE A 162 7.33 10.66 -1.33
CA ILE A 162 5.90 10.53 -1.62
C ILE A 162 5.55 9.06 -1.44
N ALA A 163 4.84 8.74 -0.37
CA ALA A 163 4.53 7.35 -0.01
C ALA A 163 3.16 6.92 -0.54
N GLY A 164 3.16 5.93 -1.44
CA GLY A 164 1.98 5.14 -1.78
C GLY A 164 1.70 4.12 -0.69
N THR A 165 1.18 4.57 0.46
CA THR A 165 1.16 3.82 1.75
C THR A 165 2.56 3.53 2.30
N PHE A 166 2.65 3.15 3.59
CA PHE A 166 3.92 3.01 4.30
C PHE A 166 4.60 1.66 4.00
N GLY A 167 5.86 1.71 3.55
CA GLY A 167 6.83 0.64 3.77
C GLY A 167 7.83 1.08 4.85
N VAL A 168 8.27 0.14 5.69
CA VAL A 168 9.43 0.33 6.57
C VAL A 168 10.64 -0.39 5.97
N ALA A 169 11.81 0.23 6.06
CA ALA A 169 13.05 -0.40 5.62
C ALA A 169 13.58 -1.35 6.71
N GLU A 170 13.84 -2.60 6.37
CA GLU A 170 14.52 -3.54 7.27
C GLU A 170 16.03 -3.30 7.25
N SER A 171 16.65 -3.36 8.43
CA SER A 171 18.09 -3.34 8.62
C SER A 171 18.55 -4.70 9.17
N SER A 172 19.79 -5.08 8.84
CA SER A 172 20.27 -6.46 9.00
C SER A 172 20.27 -6.98 10.45
N PRO A 173 19.97 -8.27 10.68
CA PRO A 173 19.88 -8.83 12.03
C PRO A 173 21.26 -9.12 12.66
N PRO A 174 21.43 -8.88 13.97
CA PRO A 174 22.58 -9.34 14.75
C PRO A 174 22.48 -10.85 15.09
N PRO A 175 23.59 -11.52 15.47
CA PRO A 175 23.59 -12.94 15.82
C PRO A 175 22.82 -13.27 17.11
N PRO A 176 22.29 -14.50 17.27
CA PRO A 176 21.40 -14.85 18.37
C PRO A 176 22.13 -15.06 19.72
N PRO A 177 21.61 -14.51 20.84
CA PRO A 177 22.06 -14.83 22.19
C PRO A 177 21.54 -16.20 22.69
N PRO A 178 22.16 -16.79 23.74
CA PRO A 178 21.75 -18.09 24.30
C PRO A 178 20.38 -18.06 25.02
N PRO A 179 19.73 -19.22 25.20
CA PRO A 179 18.36 -19.31 25.73
C PRO A 179 18.26 -18.95 27.23
N PRO A 180 17.27 -18.13 27.65
CA PRO A 180 17.01 -17.83 29.07
C PRO A 180 16.30 -18.96 29.85
N PRO A 181 16.33 -18.95 31.20
CA PRO A 181 15.58 -19.87 32.05
C PRO A 181 14.07 -19.64 32.08
N ALA A 182 13.33 -20.60 32.66
CA ALA A 182 11.87 -20.57 32.81
C ALA A 182 11.36 -19.49 33.82
N PRO A 183 10.12 -18.99 33.69
CA PRO A 183 9.67 -17.76 34.36
C PRO A 183 8.92 -17.99 35.69
N PRO A 184 8.95 -17.01 36.62
CA PRO A 184 7.91 -16.79 37.64
C PRO A 184 6.72 -15.98 37.06
N ALA A 185 5.60 -15.92 37.77
CA ALA A 185 4.33 -15.44 37.23
C ALA A 185 3.72 -14.19 37.92
N ASN A 186 2.71 -13.63 37.24
CA ASN A 186 1.54 -12.90 37.74
C ASN A 186 1.50 -11.36 37.90
N THR A 187 0.33 -10.85 37.47
CA THR A 187 -0.46 -9.70 37.97
C THR A 187 0.01 -8.25 37.75
N GLY A 188 -0.67 -7.57 36.79
CA GLY A 188 -0.78 -6.11 36.70
C GLY A 188 -1.78 -5.71 35.59
N PRO A 189 -2.87 -4.96 35.85
CA PRO A 189 -3.98 -4.78 34.90
C PRO A 189 -3.79 -3.63 33.90
N PHE A 190 -2.59 -3.48 33.33
CA PHE A 190 -2.32 -2.55 32.22
C PHE A 190 -1.37 -3.22 31.22
N GLU A 191 -1.91 -4.13 30.41
CA GLU A 191 -1.25 -4.62 29.20
C GLU A 191 -0.87 -3.42 28.33
N ALA A 192 0.42 -3.24 28.07
CA ALA A 192 0.91 -2.18 27.20
C ALA A 192 0.38 -2.39 25.77
N SER A 193 0.29 -1.30 24.98
CA SER A 193 0.01 -1.41 23.54
C SER A 193 1.17 -2.04 22.79
N VAL A 194 1.27 -3.38 22.87
CA VAL A 194 1.92 -4.19 21.85
C VAL A 194 1.33 -3.74 20.51
N CYS A 195 2.19 -3.49 19.51
CA CYS A 195 1.72 -3.18 18.16
C CYS A 195 0.97 -4.42 17.63
N GLN A 196 -0.35 -4.47 17.81
CA GLN A 196 -1.10 -5.70 17.74
C GLN A 196 -1.08 -6.25 16.32
N ARG A 197 -0.30 -7.31 16.10
CA ARG A 197 -0.33 -8.05 14.84
C ARG A 197 -1.63 -8.85 14.81
N LEU A 198 -2.49 -8.59 13.81
CA LEU A 198 -3.68 -9.41 13.52
C LEU A 198 -3.32 -10.90 13.63
N PRO A 199 -3.84 -11.68 14.59
CA PRO A 199 -3.26 -12.99 14.92
C PRO A 199 -3.27 -13.98 13.75
N ILE A 200 -4.33 -13.94 12.94
CA ILE A 200 -4.48 -14.75 11.73
C ILE A 200 -3.71 -14.21 10.52
N ALA A 201 -2.84 -13.19 10.67
CA ALA A 201 -2.07 -12.65 9.55
C ALA A 201 -1.08 -13.66 8.95
N GLY A 202 -0.92 -13.57 7.63
CA GLY A 202 -0.14 -14.46 6.77
C GLY A 202 -0.99 -14.99 5.60
N ARG A 203 -0.57 -16.11 5.02
CA ARG A 203 -1.17 -16.70 3.82
C ARG A 203 -1.90 -18.00 4.17
N TRP A 204 -3.04 -18.23 3.50
CA TRP A 204 -3.94 -19.38 3.78
C TRP A 204 -4.61 -19.92 2.51
N MET A 205 -5.13 -21.13 2.60
CA MET A 205 -6.02 -21.77 1.63
C MET A 205 -7.22 -22.35 2.39
N ASP A 206 -8.45 -22.08 1.95
CA ASP A 206 -9.64 -22.70 2.57
C ASP A 206 -10.02 -24.05 1.96
N ASN A 207 -10.99 -24.70 2.60
CA ASN A 207 -11.62 -25.94 2.16
C ASN A 207 -12.48 -25.81 0.88
N PHE A 208 -12.52 -24.65 0.23
CA PHE A 208 -13.22 -24.39 -1.04
C PHE A 208 -12.26 -24.04 -2.19
N GLY A 209 -10.95 -23.91 -1.93
CA GLY A 209 -9.94 -23.53 -2.91
C GLY A 209 -9.70 -22.02 -3.04
N THR A 210 -10.20 -21.21 -2.10
CA THR A 210 -9.90 -19.78 -2.00
C THR A 210 -8.57 -19.58 -1.30
N SER A 211 -7.64 -18.90 -1.96
CA SER A 211 -6.40 -18.42 -1.33
C SER A 211 -6.64 -17.08 -0.64
N PHE A 212 -6.09 -16.91 0.56
CA PHE A 212 -6.18 -15.68 1.34
C PHE A 212 -4.81 -15.09 1.66
N VAL A 213 -4.72 -13.77 1.62
CA VAL A 213 -3.54 -13.03 2.10
C VAL A 213 -4.03 -11.95 3.07
N ILE A 214 -3.74 -12.16 4.35
CA ILE A 214 -4.33 -11.42 5.46
C ILE A 214 -3.23 -10.69 6.24
N ASN A 215 -3.39 -9.39 6.49
CA ASN A 215 -2.50 -8.60 7.33
C ASN A 215 -3.29 -7.45 8.01
N GLY A 216 -2.60 -6.58 8.76
CA GLY A 216 -3.26 -5.50 9.53
C GLY A 216 -3.96 -4.41 8.70
N THR A 217 -3.79 -4.37 7.37
CA THR A 217 -4.42 -3.37 6.47
C THR A 217 -5.22 -4.00 5.33
N MET A 218 -5.05 -5.29 5.05
CA MET A 218 -5.54 -5.95 3.84
C MET A 218 -6.03 -7.38 4.13
N TRP A 219 -7.18 -7.73 3.56
CA TRP A 219 -7.69 -9.09 3.47
C TRP A 219 -8.00 -9.37 1.99
N LEU A 220 -7.04 -9.97 1.28
CA LEU A 220 -7.19 -10.40 -0.10
C LEU A 220 -7.77 -11.83 -0.14
N GLN A 221 -8.68 -12.05 -1.10
CA GLN A 221 -9.25 -13.34 -1.47
C GLN A 221 -8.99 -13.58 -2.97
N LEU A 222 -8.51 -14.77 -3.33
CA LEU A 222 -8.23 -15.21 -4.70
C LEU A 222 -8.84 -16.59 -4.93
N ALA A 223 -9.91 -16.66 -5.73
CA ALA A 223 -10.58 -17.89 -6.12
C ALA A 223 -10.64 -18.04 -7.65
N SER A 224 -11.12 -19.20 -8.11
CA SER A 224 -11.41 -19.47 -9.53
C SER A 224 -12.65 -18.74 -10.05
N TRP A 225 -13.56 -18.34 -9.17
CA TRP A 225 -14.83 -17.69 -9.48
C TRP A 225 -14.85 -16.18 -9.17
N GLY A 226 -13.82 -15.64 -8.49
CA GLY A 226 -13.73 -14.22 -8.16
C GLY A 226 -12.53 -13.88 -7.29
N SER A 227 -12.32 -12.57 -7.08
CA SER A 227 -11.34 -12.03 -6.15
C SER A 227 -11.89 -10.77 -5.47
N SER A 228 -11.51 -10.54 -4.21
CA SER A 228 -11.83 -9.29 -3.52
C SER A 228 -10.70 -8.91 -2.56
N MET A 229 -10.48 -7.61 -2.37
CA MET A 229 -9.49 -7.08 -1.44
C MET A 229 -10.17 -6.09 -0.50
N TYR A 230 -10.48 -6.55 0.70
CA TYR A 230 -11.06 -5.71 1.75
C TYR A 230 -9.93 -4.95 2.45
N ARG A 231 -10.17 -3.67 2.76
CA ARG A 231 -9.26 -2.89 3.62
C ARG A 231 -9.59 -3.19 5.07
N VAL A 232 -8.68 -3.81 5.80
CA VAL A 232 -8.80 -4.00 7.26
C VAL A 232 -8.66 -2.65 7.95
N THR A 233 -9.53 -2.37 8.93
CA THR A 233 -9.52 -1.10 9.68
C THR A 233 -9.44 -1.31 11.20
N GLN A 234 -10.10 -2.34 11.71
CA GLN A 234 -10.02 -2.76 13.12
C GLN A 234 -9.92 -4.28 13.19
N PHE A 235 -9.31 -4.80 14.25
CA PHE A 235 -9.32 -6.23 14.55
C PHE A 235 -9.00 -6.51 16.02
N THR A 236 -9.26 -7.75 16.42
CA THR A 236 -8.95 -8.30 17.74
C THR A 236 -8.34 -9.70 17.59
N SER A 237 -8.35 -10.50 18.66
CA SER A 237 -8.03 -11.93 18.60
C SER A 237 -9.14 -12.81 17.99
N THR A 238 -10.35 -12.28 17.78
CA THR A 238 -11.51 -13.07 17.33
C THR A 238 -12.30 -12.45 16.17
N TYR A 239 -12.02 -11.22 15.76
CA TYR A 239 -12.68 -10.60 14.61
C TYR A 239 -11.83 -9.53 13.90
N ALA A 240 -12.24 -9.17 12.69
CA ALA A 240 -11.78 -8.01 11.93
C ALA A 240 -12.97 -7.24 11.33
N ILE A 241 -12.91 -5.91 11.38
CA ILE A 241 -13.80 -5.00 10.66
C ILE A 241 -13.05 -4.47 9.44
N MET A 242 -13.72 -4.50 8.29
CA MET A 242 -13.11 -4.23 7.00
C MET A 242 -14.06 -3.47 6.09
N GLN A 243 -13.54 -2.60 5.23
CA GLN A 243 -14.32 -2.01 4.15
C GLN A 243 -14.16 -2.83 2.86
N ASN A 244 -15.28 -3.12 2.22
CA ASN A 244 -15.37 -3.76 0.91
C ASN A 244 -14.73 -2.84 -0.15
N PRO A 245 -14.12 -3.39 -1.21
CA PRO A 245 -13.55 -2.57 -2.28
C PRO A 245 -14.66 -1.76 -2.99
N ALA A 246 -14.28 -0.61 -3.55
CA ALA A 246 -15.23 0.29 -4.21
C ALA A 246 -15.84 -0.29 -5.50
N ASN A 247 -15.22 -1.33 -6.06
CA ASN A 247 -15.67 -2.11 -7.21
C ASN A 247 -16.19 -3.51 -6.83
N ASP A 248 -16.57 -3.75 -5.57
CA ASP A 248 -17.31 -4.96 -5.19
C ASP A 248 -18.64 -5.04 -5.95
N ALA A 249 -18.97 -6.22 -6.48
CA ALA A 249 -20.14 -6.40 -7.36
C ALA A 249 -21.50 -6.36 -6.62
N TYR A 250 -21.50 -6.49 -5.29
CA TYR A 250 -22.72 -6.62 -4.49
C TYR A 250 -22.84 -5.55 -3.41
N ASN A 251 -21.73 -5.27 -2.72
CA ASN A 251 -21.69 -4.42 -1.52
C ASN A 251 -20.56 -3.36 -1.60
N PRO A 252 -20.47 -2.56 -2.68
CA PRO A 252 -19.35 -1.64 -2.91
C PRO A 252 -19.21 -0.59 -1.81
N SER A 253 -17.98 -0.45 -1.29
CA SER A 253 -17.65 0.46 -0.18
C SER A 253 -18.41 0.25 1.14
N LEU A 254 -19.24 -0.80 1.27
CA LEU A 254 -19.90 -1.17 2.52
C LEU A 254 -18.93 -1.90 3.46
N TRP A 255 -19.41 -2.25 4.66
CA TRP A 255 -18.58 -2.76 5.74
C TRP A 255 -18.89 -4.21 6.08
N THR A 256 -17.82 -4.98 6.26
CA THR A 256 -17.81 -6.41 6.55
C THR A 256 -17.21 -6.68 7.93
N LYS A 257 -17.79 -7.62 8.66
CA LYS A 257 -17.25 -8.20 9.89
C LYS A 257 -16.88 -9.65 9.61
N ALA A 258 -15.58 -9.97 9.70
CA ALA A 258 -15.08 -11.33 9.71
C ALA A 258 -14.86 -11.77 11.16
N GLU A 259 -15.45 -12.88 11.58
CA GLU A 259 -15.23 -13.48 12.90
C GLU A 259 -14.49 -14.80 12.75
N PHE A 260 -13.51 -15.06 13.61
CA PHE A 260 -12.59 -16.18 13.48
C PHE A 260 -12.13 -16.75 14.83
N HIS A 261 -11.72 -18.01 14.81
CA HIS A 261 -11.17 -18.73 15.96
C HIS A 261 -10.13 -19.75 15.51
N ASN A 262 -9.19 -20.06 16.41
CA ASN A 262 -8.19 -21.10 16.16
C ASN A 262 -8.84 -22.48 16.26
N LEU A 263 -8.50 -23.35 15.32
CA LEU A 263 -8.86 -24.78 15.30
C LEU A 263 -7.62 -25.64 15.64
N PRO A 264 -7.82 -26.91 16.01
CA PRO A 264 -6.72 -27.87 16.16
C PRO A 264 -5.82 -27.92 14.92
N GLY A 265 -4.52 -28.14 15.13
CA GLY A 265 -3.52 -28.16 14.04
C GLY A 265 -3.10 -26.79 13.50
N GLY A 266 -3.57 -25.68 14.09
CA GLY A 266 -3.18 -24.32 13.67
C GLY A 266 -3.96 -23.78 12.46
N SER A 267 -5.04 -24.44 12.07
CA SER A 267 -6.05 -23.93 11.14
C SER A 267 -6.92 -22.86 11.81
N VAL A 268 -7.67 -22.09 11.02
CA VAL A 268 -8.59 -21.05 11.50
C VAL A 268 -9.99 -21.34 10.96
N GLY A 269 -10.98 -21.39 11.85
CA GLY A 269 -12.40 -21.37 11.46
C GLY A 269 -12.86 -19.92 11.35
N MET A 270 -13.46 -19.55 10.22
CA MET A 270 -13.82 -18.15 9.92
C MET A 270 -15.24 -18.05 9.31
N CYS A 271 -15.92 -16.94 9.61
CA CYS A 271 -17.25 -16.61 9.10
C CYS A 271 -17.33 -15.11 8.77
N MET A 272 -17.93 -14.76 7.62
CA MET A 272 -18.31 -13.37 7.30
C MET A 272 -19.71 -13.10 7.85
N THR A 273 -19.79 -12.53 9.05
CA THR A 273 -21.03 -12.44 9.84
C THR A 273 -21.84 -11.18 9.56
N VAL A 274 -21.19 -10.17 8.97
CA VAL A 274 -21.79 -8.98 8.36
C VAL A 274 -21.04 -8.72 7.06
N TYR A 275 -21.75 -8.35 5.98
CA TYR A 275 -21.17 -8.17 4.64
C TYR A 275 -21.56 -6.86 3.95
N ASN A 276 -22.51 -6.11 4.52
CA ASN A 276 -23.18 -4.97 3.87
C ASN A 276 -23.57 -3.84 4.85
N ALA A 277 -22.88 -3.68 5.97
CA ALA A 277 -23.18 -2.60 6.90
C ALA A 277 -22.85 -1.23 6.29
N ALA A 278 -23.71 -0.24 6.53
CA ALA A 278 -23.53 1.11 5.97
C ALA A 278 -22.34 1.87 6.56
N THR A 279 -21.88 1.51 7.77
CA THR A 279 -20.74 2.14 8.45
C THR A 279 -19.90 1.11 9.21
N GLU A 280 -18.64 1.47 9.47
CA GLU A 280 -17.70 0.70 10.28
C GLU A 280 -18.26 0.41 11.69
N ALA A 281 -18.86 1.42 12.32
CA ALA A 281 -19.51 1.30 13.62
C ALA A 281 -20.74 0.37 13.58
N ALA A 282 -21.51 0.34 12.49
CA ALA A 282 -22.62 -0.58 12.33
C ALA A 282 -22.16 -2.03 12.12
N ALA A 283 -21.04 -2.26 11.42
CA ALA A 283 -20.42 -3.59 11.33
C ALA A 283 -19.92 -4.07 12.71
N LEU A 284 -19.27 -3.19 13.47
CA LEU A 284 -18.77 -3.48 14.81
C LEU A 284 -19.89 -3.78 15.83
N ALA A 285 -20.96 -2.97 15.83
CA ALA A 285 -22.06 -3.07 16.77
C ALA A 285 -23.10 -4.15 16.43
N ALA A 286 -22.96 -4.85 15.30
CA ALA A 286 -23.88 -5.90 14.88
C ALA A 286 -23.87 -7.08 15.87
N ASN A 287 -25.05 -7.44 16.39
CA ASN A 287 -25.22 -8.65 17.18
C ASN A 287 -25.19 -9.88 16.27
N THR A 288 -24.10 -10.63 16.33
CA THR A 288 -23.85 -11.82 15.50
C THR A 288 -23.89 -13.12 16.31
N ALA A 289 -24.36 -13.10 17.57
CA ALA A 289 -24.36 -14.28 18.45
C ALA A 289 -25.22 -15.46 17.96
N THR A 290 -26.21 -15.22 17.09
CA THR A 290 -26.98 -16.26 16.39
C THR A 290 -26.39 -16.67 15.04
N VAL A 291 -25.44 -15.87 14.52
CA VAL A 291 -24.77 -16.05 13.23
C VAL A 291 -23.45 -16.81 13.40
N TYR A 292 -22.75 -16.62 14.51
CA TYR A 292 -21.41 -17.14 14.75
C TYR A 292 -21.31 -17.98 16.04
N ASN A 293 -21.02 -19.27 15.88
CA ASN A 293 -20.89 -20.22 16.97
C ASN A 293 -19.61 -21.06 16.80
N THR A 294 -18.59 -20.76 17.60
CA THR A 294 -17.29 -21.45 17.58
C THR A 294 -17.36 -22.91 18.02
N SER A 295 -18.37 -23.29 18.82
CA SER A 295 -18.58 -24.67 19.30
C SER A 295 -19.27 -25.57 18.26
N ASN A 296 -19.68 -25.04 17.11
CA ASN A 296 -20.36 -25.77 16.06
C ASN A 296 -19.63 -25.62 14.71
N PRO A 297 -18.74 -26.56 14.33
CA PRO A 297 -17.97 -26.45 13.09
C PRO A 297 -18.80 -26.64 11.82
N THR A 298 -19.96 -27.29 11.89
CA THR A 298 -20.74 -27.73 10.70
C THR A 298 -21.94 -26.84 10.36
N SER A 299 -22.46 -26.06 11.32
CA SER A 299 -23.52 -25.06 11.06
C SER A 299 -23.36 -23.73 11.83
N GLY A 300 -22.16 -23.48 12.40
CA GLY A 300 -21.87 -22.30 13.22
C GLY A 300 -21.59 -20.99 12.46
N CYS A 301 -21.73 -20.94 11.14
CA CYS A 301 -21.67 -19.74 10.31
C CYS A 301 -23.00 -19.55 9.57
N ASN A 302 -23.97 -18.90 10.21
CA ASN A 302 -25.33 -18.67 9.70
C ASN A 302 -26.06 -19.94 9.22
N GLY A 303 -25.84 -21.09 9.89
CA GLY A 303 -26.36 -22.39 9.47
C GLY A 303 -25.42 -23.20 8.56
N PHE A 304 -24.38 -22.59 8.01
CA PHE A 304 -23.31 -23.24 7.25
C PHE A 304 -22.09 -23.56 8.13
N GLY A 305 -21.22 -24.45 7.67
CA GLY A 305 -19.94 -24.70 8.33
C GLY A 305 -19.03 -23.47 8.27
N HIS A 306 -18.10 -23.35 9.22
CA HIS A 306 -17.06 -22.31 9.14
C HIS A 306 -16.15 -22.56 7.94
N THR A 307 -15.71 -21.48 7.28
CA THR A 307 -14.62 -21.56 6.31
C THR A 307 -13.34 -21.94 7.06
N VAL A 308 -12.81 -23.13 6.79
CA VAL A 308 -11.60 -23.66 7.45
C VAL A 308 -10.38 -23.26 6.64
N MET A 309 -9.69 -22.22 7.08
CA MET A 309 -8.43 -21.75 6.50
C MET A 309 -7.24 -22.54 7.05
N THR A 310 -6.44 -23.11 6.16
CA THR A 310 -5.19 -23.84 6.45
C THR A 310 -3.99 -23.03 5.98
N ARG A 311 -2.83 -23.14 6.66
CA ARG A 311 -1.62 -22.40 6.25
C ARG A 311 -1.17 -22.82 4.86
N TYR A 312 -0.96 -21.86 3.98
CA TYR A 312 -0.63 -22.12 2.57
C TYR A 312 0.65 -21.39 2.16
N THR A 313 1.68 -22.18 1.85
CA THR A 313 2.97 -21.72 1.32
C THR A 313 2.94 -21.66 -0.20
N ASN A 314 3.82 -20.87 -0.81
CA ASN A 314 3.88 -20.72 -2.26
C ASN A 314 4.22 -22.07 -2.91
N PRO A 315 3.36 -22.64 -3.76
CA PRO A 315 3.61 -23.92 -4.41
C PRO A 315 4.83 -23.90 -5.35
N LEU A 316 5.32 -22.71 -5.74
CA LEU A 316 6.54 -22.53 -6.53
C LEU A 316 7.81 -22.26 -5.69
N ALA A 317 7.71 -22.16 -4.36
CA ALA A 317 8.85 -21.85 -3.50
C ALA A 317 10.06 -22.79 -3.76
N GLY A 318 11.26 -22.21 -3.67
CA GLY A 318 12.55 -22.86 -3.96
C GLY A 318 13.37 -22.12 -5.02
N SER A 319 14.47 -22.75 -5.44
CA SER A 319 15.43 -22.21 -6.42
C SER A 319 15.38 -23.01 -7.73
N TRP A 320 15.40 -22.32 -8.86
CA TRP A 320 15.12 -22.87 -10.19
C TRP A 320 16.05 -22.29 -11.26
N THR A 321 16.13 -22.96 -12.40
CA THR A 321 16.75 -22.45 -13.63
C THR A 321 15.82 -22.69 -14.82
N SER A 322 15.64 -21.69 -15.67
CA SER A 322 14.83 -21.79 -16.89
C SER A 322 15.55 -22.54 -18.00
N ASN A 323 14.79 -23.06 -18.97
CA ASN A 323 15.35 -23.53 -20.25
C ASN A 323 16.01 -22.43 -21.11
N TRP A 324 16.07 -21.19 -20.62
CA TRP A 324 16.76 -20.05 -21.23
C TRP A 324 18.02 -19.62 -20.45
N GLY A 325 18.35 -20.31 -19.34
CA GLY A 325 19.51 -20.00 -18.49
C GLY A 325 19.26 -18.92 -17.43
N THR A 326 18.02 -18.43 -17.27
CA THR A 326 17.63 -17.53 -16.18
C THR A 326 17.52 -18.30 -14.88
N ALA A 327 18.23 -17.88 -13.83
CA ALA A 327 18.05 -18.43 -12.49
C ALA A 327 16.91 -17.70 -11.76
N PHE A 328 16.11 -18.45 -10.99
CA PHE A 328 15.03 -17.90 -10.17
C PHE A 328 15.13 -18.35 -8.71
N THR A 329 14.79 -17.46 -7.79
CA THR A 329 14.55 -17.80 -6.38
C THR A 329 13.16 -17.30 -5.99
N ILE A 330 12.29 -18.21 -5.55
CA ILE A 330 10.89 -17.94 -5.25
C ILE A 330 10.60 -18.22 -3.78
N SER A 331 9.91 -17.29 -3.12
CA SER A 331 9.46 -17.35 -1.73
C SER A 331 7.96 -17.06 -1.64
N ASP A 332 7.40 -16.92 -0.43
CA ASP A 332 6.00 -16.50 -0.26
C ASP A 332 5.74 -15.05 -0.72
N ASN A 333 6.75 -14.18 -0.73
CA ASN A 333 6.58 -12.73 -0.92
C ASN A 333 7.39 -12.15 -2.10
N VAL A 334 8.37 -12.88 -2.63
CA VAL A 334 9.30 -12.42 -3.66
C VAL A 334 9.54 -13.51 -4.70
N TRP A 335 9.50 -13.15 -5.97
CA TRP A 335 10.07 -13.88 -7.10
C TRP A 335 11.26 -13.06 -7.60
N HIS A 336 12.48 -13.58 -7.45
CA HIS A 336 13.72 -12.94 -7.89
C HIS A 336 14.28 -13.68 -9.11
N GLU A 337 14.60 -12.95 -10.17
CA GLU A 337 15.22 -13.46 -11.39
C GLU A 337 16.65 -12.95 -11.56
N SER A 338 17.54 -13.76 -12.13
CA SER A 338 18.91 -13.38 -12.47
C SER A 338 19.36 -14.00 -13.78
N SER A 339 20.04 -13.22 -14.62
CA SER A 339 20.57 -13.63 -15.91
C SER A 339 21.86 -12.87 -16.23
N SER A 340 22.54 -13.24 -17.32
CA SER A 340 23.64 -12.47 -17.91
C SER A 340 23.27 -11.04 -18.33
N TRP A 341 21.98 -10.73 -18.42
CA TRP A 341 21.46 -9.43 -18.87
C TRP A 341 20.98 -8.52 -17.74
N GLY A 342 20.97 -9.03 -16.49
CA GLY A 342 20.48 -8.32 -15.31
C GLY A 342 19.61 -9.19 -14.40
N SER A 343 19.09 -8.56 -13.35
CA SER A 343 18.27 -9.18 -12.30
C SER A 343 17.00 -8.36 -12.02
N SER A 344 15.87 -9.04 -11.87
CA SER A 344 14.56 -8.42 -11.58
C SER A 344 13.96 -9.01 -10.31
N THR A 345 13.31 -8.18 -9.50
CA THR A 345 12.66 -8.62 -8.25
C THR A 345 11.18 -8.23 -8.26
N TYR A 346 10.31 -9.23 -8.27
CA TYR A 346 8.85 -9.06 -8.32
C TYR A 346 8.24 -9.34 -6.93
N THR A 347 7.39 -8.43 -6.45
CA THR A 347 6.71 -8.57 -5.16
C THR A 347 5.45 -9.42 -5.33
N ILE A 348 5.35 -10.56 -4.65
CA ILE A 348 4.22 -11.48 -4.77
C ILE A 348 3.09 -11.03 -3.84
N LEU A 349 2.02 -10.49 -4.43
CA LEU A 349 0.81 -10.13 -3.68
C LEU A 349 0.07 -11.38 -3.20
N GLY A 350 -0.18 -12.34 -4.10
CA GLY A 350 -0.94 -13.55 -3.80
C GLY A 350 -0.73 -14.66 -4.83
N TYR A 351 -1.04 -15.90 -4.44
CA TYR A 351 -0.86 -17.10 -5.26
C TYR A 351 -1.93 -18.15 -4.96
N THR A 352 -2.18 -19.01 -5.94
CA THR A 352 -3.11 -20.15 -5.91
C THR A 352 -2.37 -21.40 -6.42
N PRO A 353 -3.02 -22.58 -6.51
CA PRO A 353 -2.39 -23.77 -7.09
C PRO A 353 -2.03 -23.66 -8.59
N THR A 354 -2.43 -22.59 -9.29
CA THR A 354 -2.23 -22.43 -10.74
C THR A 354 -1.73 -21.05 -11.19
N TYR A 355 -1.74 -20.01 -10.34
CA TYR A 355 -1.22 -18.70 -10.71
C TYR A 355 -0.69 -17.87 -9.53
N LEU A 356 0.09 -16.84 -9.85
CA LEU A 356 0.53 -15.77 -8.94
C LEU A 356 0.14 -14.41 -9.53
N ILE A 357 -0.17 -13.46 -8.64
CA ILE A 357 -0.28 -12.03 -8.96
C ILE A 357 0.92 -11.34 -8.32
N VAL A 358 1.73 -10.68 -9.15
CA VAL A 358 2.98 -10.04 -8.74
C VAL A 358 3.03 -8.59 -9.20
N GLN A 359 3.71 -7.74 -8.44
CA GLN A 359 4.05 -6.38 -8.87
C GLN A 359 5.46 -6.35 -9.43
N ASN A 360 5.63 -5.72 -10.59
CA ASN A 360 6.91 -5.48 -11.24
C ASN A 360 7.73 -4.47 -10.40
N PRO A 361 9.07 -4.56 -10.41
CA PRO A 361 9.90 -3.58 -9.72
C PRO A 361 9.64 -2.16 -10.26
N SER A 362 9.83 -1.14 -9.42
CA SER A 362 9.72 0.26 -9.83
C SER A 362 10.82 0.69 -10.80
N THR A 363 11.86 -0.14 -10.96
CA THR A 363 12.98 0.02 -11.88
C THR A 363 12.87 -0.87 -13.13
N ASP A 364 11.72 -1.52 -13.38
CA ASP A 364 11.51 -2.28 -14.62
C ASP A 364 11.60 -1.34 -15.85
N ALA A 365 12.31 -1.78 -16.88
CA ALA A 365 12.58 -0.95 -18.06
C ALA A 365 11.37 -0.71 -18.97
N TYR A 366 10.31 -1.52 -18.84
CA TYR A 366 9.13 -1.48 -19.70
C TYR A 366 7.86 -1.21 -18.90
N ASN A 367 7.66 -1.95 -17.80
CA ASN A 367 6.41 -2.00 -17.05
C ASN A 367 6.60 -1.65 -15.55
N PRO A 368 7.24 -0.51 -15.20
CA PRO A 368 7.63 -0.20 -13.82
C PRO A 368 6.43 -0.05 -12.88
N SER A 369 6.48 -0.75 -11.74
CA SER A 369 5.40 -0.78 -10.72
C SER A 369 4.04 -1.33 -11.20
N LEU A 370 3.94 -1.82 -12.44
CA LEU A 370 2.72 -2.43 -12.98
C LEU A 370 2.55 -3.87 -12.47
N TRP A 371 1.41 -4.48 -12.80
CA TRP A 371 1.00 -5.78 -12.26
C TRP A 371 1.03 -6.87 -13.32
N SER A 372 1.68 -7.98 -12.97
CA SER A 372 1.79 -9.17 -13.82
C SER A 372 1.02 -10.36 -13.25
N LYS A 373 0.47 -11.19 -14.13
CA LYS A 373 -0.13 -12.49 -13.81
C LYS A 373 0.79 -13.57 -14.36
N ILE A 374 1.23 -14.47 -13.49
CA ILE A 374 2.08 -15.61 -13.85
C ILE A 374 1.27 -16.88 -13.63
N GLU A 375 0.97 -17.63 -14.70
CA GLU A 375 0.21 -18.86 -14.64
C GLU A 375 1.12 -20.06 -14.84
N PHE A 376 0.94 -21.11 -14.05
CA PHE A 376 1.83 -22.27 -14.01
C PHE A 376 1.06 -23.60 -13.92
N HIS A 377 1.71 -24.68 -14.34
CA HIS A 377 1.15 -26.03 -14.35
C HIS A 377 2.26 -27.10 -14.28
N ASN A 378 1.87 -28.36 -14.09
CA ASN A 378 2.76 -29.52 -14.00
C ASN A 378 3.89 -29.33 -12.97
N ARG A 379 3.59 -28.70 -11.83
CA ARG A 379 4.51 -28.56 -10.70
C ARG A 379 4.74 -29.92 -10.05
N VAL A 380 5.98 -30.38 -10.11
CA VAL A 380 6.48 -31.54 -9.37
C VAL A 380 7.62 -31.06 -8.47
N ALA A 381 7.47 -31.27 -7.16
CA ALA A 381 8.46 -30.84 -6.18
C ALA A 381 9.84 -31.44 -6.47
N SER A 382 10.90 -30.64 -6.31
CA SER A 382 12.29 -31.00 -6.61
C SER A 382 12.58 -31.45 -8.05
N VAL A 383 11.64 -31.26 -8.99
CA VAL A 383 11.83 -31.54 -10.42
C VAL A 383 11.65 -30.26 -11.23
N GLY A 384 10.50 -29.60 -11.13
CA GLY A 384 10.23 -28.41 -11.93
C GLY A 384 8.75 -28.03 -12.06
N PHE A 385 8.49 -27.05 -12.91
CA PHE A 385 7.16 -26.61 -13.34
C PHE A 385 7.23 -25.97 -14.73
N ARG A 386 6.08 -25.71 -15.35
CA ARG A 386 5.95 -24.87 -16.55
C ARG A 386 5.17 -23.62 -16.21
N TYR A 387 5.58 -22.48 -16.75
CA TYR A 387 4.86 -21.23 -16.55
C TYR A 387 4.83 -20.34 -17.81
N CYS A 388 3.89 -19.40 -17.77
CA CYS A 388 3.74 -18.31 -18.71
C CYS A 388 3.42 -17.04 -17.92
N THR A 389 4.05 -15.91 -18.26
CA THR A 389 3.53 -14.61 -17.85
C THR A 389 2.44 -14.24 -18.85
N THR A 390 1.20 -14.07 -18.36
CA THR A 390 0.00 -13.97 -19.20
C THR A 390 -0.61 -12.57 -19.18
N VAL A 391 -0.18 -11.74 -18.23
CA VAL A 391 -0.37 -10.29 -18.18
C VAL A 391 0.94 -9.69 -17.67
N TYR A 392 1.40 -8.57 -18.23
CA TYR A 392 2.74 -8.01 -17.96
C TYR A 392 2.72 -6.57 -17.39
N ASP A 393 1.61 -5.87 -17.56
CA ASP A 393 1.52 -4.41 -17.65
C ASP A 393 0.20 -3.84 -17.06
N ALA A 394 -0.54 -4.64 -16.28
CA ALA A 394 -1.82 -4.19 -15.77
C ALA A 394 -1.67 -3.05 -14.75
N ALA A 395 -2.49 -2.01 -14.89
CA ALA A 395 -2.45 -0.84 -13.99
C ALA A 395 -2.85 -1.16 -12.53
N THR A 396 -3.48 -2.31 -12.27
CA THR A 396 -3.84 -2.78 -10.92
C THR A 396 -3.73 -4.30 -10.81
N TRP A 397 -3.52 -4.80 -9.59
CA TRP A 397 -3.56 -6.24 -9.29
C TRP A 397 -4.89 -6.89 -9.71
N ALA A 398 -6.00 -6.15 -9.57
CA ALA A 398 -7.34 -6.63 -9.91
C ALA A 398 -7.47 -6.83 -11.42
N ALA A 399 -6.95 -5.90 -12.22
CA ALA A 399 -6.88 -6.03 -13.67
C ALA A 399 -5.94 -7.18 -14.10
N ALA A 400 -4.80 -7.38 -13.41
CA ALA A 400 -3.94 -8.53 -13.66
C ALA A 400 -4.67 -9.86 -13.42
N TYR A 401 -5.44 -9.97 -12.33
CA TYR A 401 -6.29 -11.14 -12.04
C TYR A 401 -7.41 -11.32 -13.09
N SER A 402 -8.18 -10.26 -13.38
CA SER A 402 -9.44 -10.35 -14.12
C SER A 402 -9.29 -10.48 -15.64
N THR A 403 -8.10 -10.21 -16.19
CA THR A 403 -7.86 -10.43 -17.63
C THR A 403 -8.12 -11.90 -17.99
N ALA A 404 -8.96 -12.10 -19.01
CA ALA A 404 -9.27 -13.42 -19.52
C ALA A 404 -8.09 -13.97 -20.34
N THR A 405 -7.38 -14.94 -19.79
CA THR A 405 -6.15 -15.50 -20.35
C THR A 405 -6.32 -16.85 -21.04
N THR A 406 -7.55 -17.32 -21.27
CA THR A 406 -7.83 -18.66 -21.85
C THR A 406 -7.35 -18.85 -23.29
N THR A 407 -7.16 -17.77 -24.04
CA THR A 407 -6.52 -17.77 -25.38
C THR A 407 -5.00 -17.64 -25.32
N ILE A 408 -4.47 -17.15 -24.19
CA ILE A 408 -3.05 -16.88 -23.94
C ILE A 408 -2.38 -18.11 -23.31
N TYR A 409 -3.07 -18.80 -22.41
CA TYR A 409 -2.54 -19.85 -21.56
C TYR A 409 -3.22 -21.20 -21.80
N ASN A 410 -2.52 -22.10 -22.50
CA ASN A 410 -3.01 -23.43 -22.84
C ASN A 410 -2.04 -24.51 -22.31
N THR A 411 -2.40 -25.13 -21.19
CA THR A 411 -1.62 -26.19 -20.53
C THR A 411 -1.51 -27.48 -21.35
N SER A 412 -2.42 -27.71 -22.29
CA SER A 412 -2.39 -28.88 -23.20
C SER A 412 -1.44 -28.70 -24.38
N ASN A 413 -0.95 -27.49 -24.66
CA ASN A 413 0.00 -27.22 -25.73
C ASN A 413 1.34 -26.73 -25.17
N ALA A 414 2.29 -27.65 -25.00
CA ALA A 414 3.61 -27.33 -24.45
C ALA A 414 4.43 -26.35 -25.33
N ALA A 415 4.20 -26.35 -26.66
CA ALA A 415 5.05 -25.67 -27.65
C ALA A 415 4.53 -24.30 -28.11
N ALA A 416 3.23 -24.03 -27.95
CA ALA A 416 2.60 -22.76 -28.34
C ALA A 416 1.58 -22.23 -27.31
N GLY A 417 1.51 -22.84 -26.12
CA GLY A 417 0.52 -22.54 -25.08
C GLY A 417 0.81 -21.33 -24.18
N CYS A 418 1.82 -20.52 -24.51
CA CYS A 418 2.10 -19.22 -23.91
C CYS A 418 2.06 -18.14 -25.00
N ASN A 419 0.86 -17.66 -25.34
CA ASN A 419 0.59 -16.69 -26.41
C ASN A 419 1.18 -17.06 -27.79
N GLY A 420 1.14 -18.35 -28.16
CA GLY A 420 1.77 -18.86 -29.39
C GLY A 420 3.23 -19.32 -29.21
N PHE A 421 3.86 -19.03 -28.06
CA PHE A 421 5.20 -19.51 -27.69
C PHE A 421 5.13 -20.72 -26.75
N GLY A 422 6.25 -21.43 -26.60
CA GLY A 422 6.37 -22.51 -25.62
C GLY A 422 6.32 -21.97 -24.18
N HIS A 423 5.79 -22.76 -23.25
CA HIS A 423 5.87 -22.42 -21.83
C HIS A 423 7.32 -22.45 -21.36
N THR A 424 7.73 -21.49 -20.53
CA THR A 424 9.04 -21.55 -19.87
C THR A 424 9.06 -22.74 -18.91
N ILE A 425 10.03 -23.62 -19.10
CA ILE A 425 10.29 -24.78 -18.23
C ILE A 425 11.27 -24.31 -17.16
N ALA A 426 10.83 -24.34 -15.90
CA ALA A 426 11.68 -24.12 -14.74
C ALA A 426 12.06 -25.47 -14.12
N THR A 427 13.35 -25.79 -14.11
CA THR A 427 13.90 -27.01 -13.50
C THR A 427 14.45 -26.69 -12.12
N ALA A 428 14.33 -27.61 -11.16
CA ALA A 428 14.87 -27.42 -9.81
C ALA A 428 16.40 -27.28 -9.85
N ASN A 429 16.94 -26.30 -9.11
CA ASN A 429 18.37 -26.25 -8.85
C ASN A 429 18.69 -27.36 -7.85
N VAL A 430 19.33 -28.43 -8.31
CA VAL A 430 19.77 -29.53 -7.44
C VAL A 430 20.92 -29.01 -6.59
N GLU A 431 20.68 -28.82 -5.29
CA GLU A 431 21.75 -28.55 -4.33
C GLU A 431 22.78 -29.70 -4.36
N GLY A 432 24.06 -29.35 -4.35
CA GLY A 432 25.15 -30.32 -4.46
C GLY A 432 25.13 -31.33 -3.31
N ARG A 433 25.37 -32.60 -3.66
CA ARG A 433 25.72 -33.66 -2.70
C ARG A 433 27.23 -33.66 -2.42
#